data_AF-A0AAV8G1Z0-F1
#
_entry.id   AF-A0AAV8G1Z0-F1
#
_cell.length_a   1.000
_cell.length_b   1.000
_cell.length_c   1.000
_cell.angle_alpha   90.00
_cell.angle_beta   90.00
_cell.angle_gamma   90.00
#
_symmetry.space_group_name_H-M   'P 1'
#
loop_
_entity.id
_entity.type
_entity.pdbx_description
1 polymer ?
#
loop_
_entity_poly.entity_id
_entity_poly.type
_entity_poly.pdbx_seq_one_letter_code
_entity_poly.pdbx_strand_id
1 'polypeptide(L)'
;MFPGERKLPHPEMASKQMEKIQRKLASLDYPRADAPAQSLLFAGIERYTLLEWLFFRLLGDRSPFTQQNWQGDVLDRDEENNRIQHLAEIAEFLSITPTTDIEAIQGKGSLEDRVEMLRRIVDLVEACAFADNPQWSVDEQLAKDVQLVDLIAEKQAQIFSEEFKLFPADVQIQSIYPLT
;
A
#
# COMPACT_ATOMS: atom_id res chain seq x y z
N MET A 1 -1.55 -37.35 13.10
CA MET A 1 -1.23 -37.05 11.69
C MET A 1 -1.97 -35.77 11.34
N PHE A 2 -1.32 -34.63 11.50
CA PHE A 2 -1.92 -33.33 11.18
C PHE A 2 -1.87 -33.16 9.66
N PRO A 3 -2.97 -32.74 9.01
CA PRO A 3 -2.96 -32.56 7.57
C PRO A 3 -2.00 -31.41 7.27
N GLY A 4 -0.93 -31.72 6.53
CA GLY A 4 0.10 -30.76 6.18
C GLY A 4 -0.51 -29.56 5.47
N GLU A 5 -0.28 -28.38 6.03
CA GLU A 5 -0.44 -27.12 5.33
C GLU A 5 0.40 -27.21 4.06
N ARG A 6 -0.26 -27.49 2.93
CA ARG A 6 0.39 -27.45 1.62
C ARG A 6 0.76 -25.99 1.38
N LYS A 7 2.02 -25.63 1.60
CA LYS A 7 2.60 -24.40 1.04
C LYS A 7 2.35 -24.45 -0.46
N LEU A 8 1.46 -23.58 -0.91
CA LEU A 8 1.12 -23.44 -2.32
C LEU A 8 2.37 -22.96 -3.07
N PRO A 9 2.57 -23.38 -4.33
CA PRO A 9 3.63 -22.84 -5.15
C PRO A 9 3.49 -21.32 -5.26
N HIS A 10 4.63 -20.63 -5.24
CA HIS A 10 4.79 -19.16 -5.33
C HIS A 10 3.85 -18.46 -6.34
N PRO A 11 3.72 -18.89 -7.61
CA PRO A 11 2.78 -18.28 -8.55
C PRO A 11 1.29 -18.47 -8.19
N GLU A 12 0.94 -19.54 -7.49
CA GLU A 12 -0.44 -19.79 -7.04
C GLU A 12 -0.80 -18.92 -5.83
N MET A 13 0.17 -18.60 -4.97
CA MET A 13 -0.03 -17.64 -3.87
C MET A 13 -0.28 -16.22 -4.42
N ALA A 14 0.53 -15.77 -5.38
CA ALA A 14 0.36 -14.47 -6.04
C ALA A 14 -1.00 -14.36 -6.74
N SER A 15 -1.46 -15.43 -7.41
CA SER A 15 -2.78 -15.46 -8.05
C SER A 15 -3.92 -15.29 -7.04
N LYS A 16 -3.89 -16.02 -5.92
CA LYS A 16 -4.94 -15.91 -4.88
C LYS A 16 -4.94 -14.54 -4.21
N GLN A 17 -3.77 -13.93 -4.04
CA GLN A 17 -3.68 -12.56 -3.54
C GLN A 17 -4.29 -11.58 -4.54
N MET A 18 -4.02 -11.74 -5.83
CA MET A 18 -4.58 -10.88 -6.86
C MET A 18 -6.11 -10.98 -6.93
N GLU A 19 -6.69 -12.17 -6.79
CA GLU A 19 -8.15 -12.36 -6.69
C GLU A 19 -8.76 -11.64 -5.48
N LYS A 20 -8.02 -11.54 -4.37
CA LYS A 20 -8.45 -10.75 -3.20
C LYS A 20 -8.37 -9.27 -3.50
N ILE A 21 -7.29 -8.80 -4.12
CA ILE A 21 -7.12 -7.41 -4.55
C ILE A 21 -8.27 -6.98 -5.47
N GLN A 22 -8.58 -7.77 -6.51
CA GLN A 22 -9.66 -7.42 -7.44
C GLN A 22 -11.03 -7.35 -6.77
N ARG A 23 -11.32 -8.26 -5.82
CA ARG A 23 -12.56 -8.16 -5.02
C ARG A 23 -12.62 -6.89 -4.18
N LYS A 24 -11.50 -6.48 -3.57
CA LYS A 24 -11.43 -5.22 -2.82
C LYS A 24 -11.58 -4.00 -3.73
N LEU A 25 -10.94 -4.01 -4.89
CA LEU A 25 -11.11 -2.96 -5.90
C LEU A 25 -12.57 -2.81 -6.31
N ALA A 26 -13.29 -3.93 -6.48
CA ALA A 26 -14.71 -3.92 -6.79
C ALA A 26 -15.55 -3.33 -5.63
N SER A 27 -15.26 -3.67 -4.37
CA SER A 27 -15.97 -3.08 -3.22
C SER A 27 -15.66 -1.62 -2.97
N LEU A 28 -14.53 -1.11 -3.48
CA LEU A 28 -14.14 0.30 -3.42
C LEU A 28 -14.64 1.11 -4.62
N ASP A 29 -15.46 0.49 -5.48
CA ASP A 29 -16.00 1.06 -6.71
C ASP A 29 -14.92 1.52 -7.70
N TYR A 30 -13.80 0.79 -7.79
CA TYR A 30 -12.83 1.03 -8.85
C TYR A 30 -13.46 0.65 -10.20
N PRO A 31 -13.59 1.58 -11.18
CA PRO A 31 -14.35 1.35 -12.41
C PRO A 31 -13.84 0.20 -13.27
N ARG A 32 -12.61 -0.26 -13.03
CA ARG A 32 -11.91 -1.26 -13.84
C ARG A 32 -11.39 -2.41 -13.00
N ALA A 33 -12.12 -2.76 -11.95
CA ALA A 33 -11.76 -3.86 -11.04
C ALA A 33 -11.65 -5.23 -11.73
N ASP A 34 -12.32 -5.39 -12.88
CA ASP A 34 -12.30 -6.58 -13.74
C ASP A 34 -11.14 -6.61 -14.75
N ALA A 35 -10.29 -5.57 -14.79
CA ALA A 35 -9.12 -5.54 -15.66
C ALA A 35 -8.20 -6.75 -15.42
N PRO A 36 -7.52 -7.28 -16.47
CA PRO A 36 -6.63 -8.43 -16.31
C PRO A 36 -5.52 -8.15 -15.29
N ALA A 37 -5.27 -9.12 -14.40
CA ALA A 37 -4.22 -9.04 -13.37
C ALA A 37 -2.86 -8.57 -13.91
N GLN A 38 -2.45 -9.09 -15.07
CA GLN A 38 -1.19 -8.71 -15.71
C GLN A 38 -1.14 -7.22 -16.05
N SER A 39 -2.24 -6.63 -16.50
CA SER A 39 -2.26 -5.22 -16.86
C SER A 39 -2.17 -4.30 -15.63
N LEU A 40 -2.65 -4.75 -14.47
CA LEU A 40 -2.52 -4.00 -13.21
C LEU A 40 -1.12 -4.11 -12.58
N LEU A 41 -0.41 -5.21 -12.84
CA LEU A 41 0.87 -5.52 -12.20
C LEU A 41 2.10 -5.07 -13.01
N PHE A 42 1.97 -4.88 -14.32
CA PHE A 42 3.08 -4.54 -15.21
C PHE A 42 2.93 -3.11 -15.74
N ALA A 43 4.04 -2.52 -16.19
CA ALA A 43 4.08 -1.20 -16.80
C ALA A 43 3.03 -1.06 -17.90
N GLY A 44 2.24 0.02 -17.83
CA GLY A 44 1.21 0.32 -18.81
C GLY A 44 0.09 1.19 -18.23
N ILE A 45 -0.74 1.71 -19.14
CA ILE A 45 -1.84 2.65 -18.84
C ILE A 45 -2.75 2.14 -17.72
N GLU A 46 -3.05 0.84 -17.70
CA GLU A 46 -3.87 0.18 -16.69
C GLU A 46 -3.34 0.37 -15.28
N ARG A 47 -2.06 0.04 -15.08
CA ARG A 47 -1.38 0.17 -13.80
C ARG A 47 -1.33 1.62 -13.36
N TYR A 48 -0.95 2.54 -14.24
CA TYR A 48 -0.84 3.96 -13.89
C TYR A 48 -2.19 4.57 -13.55
N THR A 49 -3.24 4.18 -14.26
CA THR A 49 -4.62 4.61 -13.98
C THR A 49 -5.10 4.07 -12.64
N LEU A 50 -4.80 2.81 -12.32
CA LEU A 50 -5.12 2.25 -11.01
C LEU A 50 -4.37 2.96 -9.89
N LEU A 51 -3.05 3.16 -10.03
CA LEU A 51 -2.24 3.83 -9.01
C LEU A 51 -2.70 5.28 -8.79
N GLU A 52 -2.96 6.02 -9.86
CA GLU A 52 -3.52 7.37 -9.79
C GLU A 52 -4.83 7.39 -9.00
N TRP A 53 -5.77 6.50 -9.36
CA TRP A 53 -7.06 6.41 -8.67
C TRP A 53 -6.89 6.07 -7.18
N LEU A 54 -6.03 5.11 -6.84
CA LEU A 54 -5.76 4.74 -5.45
C LEU A 54 -5.11 5.89 -4.67
N PHE A 55 -4.14 6.56 -5.26
CA PHE A 55 -3.42 7.65 -4.59
C PHE A 55 -4.34 8.85 -4.34
N PHE A 56 -5.17 9.24 -5.30
CA PHE A 56 -6.12 10.33 -5.08
C PHE A 56 -7.23 9.97 -4.09
N ARG A 57 -7.58 8.68 -3.95
CA ARG A 57 -8.44 8.22 -2.84
C ARG A 57 -7.77 8.40 -1.47
N LEU A 58 -6.46 8.18 -1.37
CA LEU A 58 -5.69 8.41 -0.12
C LEU A 58 -5.49 9.89 0.18
N LEU A 59 -5.24 10.71 -0.84
CA LEU A 59 -4.98 12.15 -0.69
C LEU A 59 -6.26 12.96 -0.41
N GLY A 60 -7.40 12.53 -0.96
CA GLY A 60 -8.68 13.21 -0.84
C GLY A 60 -8.70 14.62 -1.43
N ASP A 61 -9.72 15.40 -1.07
CA ASP A 61 -10.02 16.71 -1.67
C ASP A 61 -8.98 17.80 -1.37
N ARG A 62 -8.10 17.58 -0.38
CA ARG A 62 -7.03 18.51 0.02
C ARG A 62 -5.66 18.08 -0.50
N SER A 63 -5.62 17.24 -1.54
CA SER A 63 -4.40 16.84 -2.22
C SER A 63 -3.52 18.04 -2.59
N PRO A 64 -2.21 18.04 -2.26
CA PRO A 64 -1.27 19.04 -2.78
C PRO A 64 -0.93 18.80 -4.26
N PHE A 65 -1.36 17.67 -4.83
CA PHE A 65 -1.15 17.29 -6.22
C PHE A 65 -2.39 17.56 -7.07
N THR A 66 -2.18 18.03 -8.29
CA THR A 66 -3.25 18.27 -9.27
C THR A 66 -3.49 17.00 -10.09
N GLN A 67 -4.75 16.56 -10.20
CA GLN A 67 -5.12 15.50 -11.13
C GLN A 67 -4.86 15.97 -12.56
N GLN A 68 -3.97 15.28 -13.28
CA GLN A 68 -3.69 15.57 -14.67
C GLN A 68 -4.59 14.70 -15.56
N ASN A 69 -5.14 15.28 -16.62
CA ASN A 69 -6.05 14.55 -17.51
C ASN A 69 -5.26 13.77 -18.57
N TRP A 70 -4.75 12.59 -18.21
CA TRP A 70 -3.95 11.72 -19.10
C TRP A 70 -4.77 10.94 -20.14
N GLN A 71 -5.95 11.45 -20.54
CA GLN A 71 -6.94 10.75 -21.38
C GLN A 71 -6.57 10.58 -22.88
N GLY A 72 -5.31 10.82 -23.26
CA GLY A 72 -4.85 10.57 -24.62
C GLY A 72 -4.78 9.07 -24.94
N ASP A 73 -5.46 8.63 -25.99
CA ASP A 73 -5.44 7.23 -26.49
C ASP A 73 -4.03 6.77 -26.93
N VAL A 74 -3.13 7.74 -27.16
CA VAL A 74 -1.68 7.55 -27.32
C VAL A 74 -0.98 8.63 -26.52
N LEU A 75 -0.48 8.30 -25.33
CA LEU A 75 0.51 9.14 -24.65
C LEU A 75 1.80 9.05 -25.45
N ASP A 76 2.42 10.19 -25.76
CA ASP A 76 3.79 10.13 -26.22
C ASP A 76 4.71 9.66 -25.08
N ARG A 77 5.95 9.30 -25.42
CA ARG A 77 6.90 8.76 -24.44
C ARG A 77 7.17 9.76 -23.30
N ASP A 78 7.15 11.06 -23.58
CA ASP A 78 7.47 12.09 -22.61
C ASP A 78 6.29 12.33 -21.65
N GLU A 79 5.05 12.29 -22.15
CA GLU A 79 3.83 12.29 -21.33
C GLU A 79 3.75 11.08 -20.41
N GLU A 80 4.06 9.88 -20.91
CA GLU A 80 4.12 8.67 -20.08
C GLU A 80 5.18 8.81 -18.99
N ASN A 81 6.39 9.29 -19.33
CA ASN A 81 7.46 9.52 -18.35
C ASN A 81 7.07 10.55 -17.29
N ASN A 82 6.41 11.65 -17.69
CA ASN A 82 5.92 12.68 -16.78
C ASN A 82 4.85 12.12 -15.83
N ARG A 83 3.94 11.27 -16.35
CA ARG A 83 2.94 10.60 -15.51
C ARG A 83 3.58 9.66 -14.50
N ILE A 84 4.58 8.86 -14.91
CA ILE A 84 5.29 7.94 -14.02
C ILE A 84 6.04 8.72 -12.93
N GLN A 85 6.72 9.80 -13.31
CA GLN A 85 7.43 10.67 -12.38
C GLN A 85 6.48 11.28 -11.35
N HIS A 86 5.33 11.80 -11.80
CA HIS A 86 4.31 12.37 -10.93
C HIS A 86 3.75 11.33 -9.93
N LEU A 87 3.47 10.11 -10.39
CA LEU A 87 3.03 9.02 -9.52
C LEU A 87 4.11 8.62 -8.50
N ALA A 88 5.38 8.68 -8.87
CA ALA A 88 6.49 8.37 -7.96
C ALA A 88 6.63 9.43 -6.85
N GLU A 89 6.45 10.70 -7.17
CA GLU A 89 6.42 11.80 -6.19
C GLU A 89 5.25 11.65 -5.21
N ILE A 90 4.08 11.26 -5.71
CA ILE A 90 2.92 10.98 -4.84
C ILE A 90 3.18 9.77 -3.94
N ALA A 91 3.77 8.70 -4.47
CA ALA A 91 4.10 7.51 -3.69
C ALA A 91 5.12 7.80 -2.57
N GLU A 92 6.10 8.66 -2.82
CA GLU A 92 7.03 9.16 -1.80
C GLU A 92 6.27 9.99 -0.74
N PHE A 93 5.43 10.93 -1.18
CA PHE A 93 4.64 11.77 -0.26
C PHE A 93 3.73 10.94 0.65
N LEU A 94 3.10 9.90 0.11
CA LEU A 94 2.24 8.96 0.86
C LEU A 94 3.04 7.94 1.70
N SER A 95 4.37 8.01 1.71
CA SER A 95 5.26 7.04 2.37
C SER A 95 5.06 5.59 1.89
N ILE A 96 4.58 5.40 0.66
CA ILE A 96 4.47 4.08 0.01
C ILE A 96 5.85 3.60 -0.42
N THR A 97 6.66 4.53 -0.95
CA THR A 97 8.08 4.33 -1.25
C THR A 97 8.92 5.30 -0.42
N PRO A 98 10.16 4.93 -0.02
CA PRO A 98 11.01 5.80 0.80
C PRO A 98 11.59 6.99 0.04
N THR A 99 11.61 6.92 -1.30
CA THR A 99 12.08 7.95 -2.22
C THR A 99 11.21 7.93 -3.47
N THR A 100 11.32 8.94 -4.31
CA THR A 100 10.81 8.94 -5.69
C THR A 100 11.40 7.75 -6.46
N ASP A 101 10.59 6.71 -6.69
CA ASP A 101 10.99 5.48 -7.36
C ASP A 101 10.08 5.16 -8.56
N ILE A 102 10.54 5.57 -9.74
CA ILE A 102 9.82 5.32 -11.00
C ILE A 102 9.78 3.83 -11.37
N GLU A 103 10.72 3.01 -10.89
CA GLU A 103 10.77 1.59 -11.19
C GLU A 103 9.69 0.82 -10.42
N ALA A 104 9.43 1.21 -9.17
CA ALA A 104 8.30 0.70 -8.38
C ALA A 104 6.96 1.04 -9.05
N ILE A 105 6.80 2.28 -9.55
CA ILE A 105 5.60 2.70 -10.29
C ILE A 105 5.42 1.89 -11.58
N GLN A 106 6.50 1.64 -12.33
CA GLN A 106 6.48 0.78 -13.51
C GLN A 106 6.23 -0.71 -13.19
N GLY A 107 6.28 -1.10 -11.92
CA GLY A 107 6.15 -2.49 -11.50
C GLY A 107 7.35 -3.33 -11.93
N LYS A 108 8.58 -2.80 -11.81
CA LYS A 108 9.80 -3.63 -11.86
C LYS A 108 9.93 -4.48 -10.59
N GLY A 109 10.79 -5.49 -10.63
CA GLY A 109 10.94 -6.47 -9.53
C GLY A 109 10.16 -7.77 -9.75
N SER A 110 10.06 -8.59 -8.70
CA SER A 110 9.39 -9.90 -8.78
C SER A 110 7.87 -9.76 -8.87
N LEU A 111 7.17 -10.84 -9.25
CA LEU A 111 5.70 -10.85 -9.24
C LEU A 111 5.15 -10.61 -7.83
N GLU A 112 5.81 -11.16 -6.81
CA GLU A 112 5.44 -10.97 -5.40
C GLU A 112 5.55 -9.51 -4.99
N ASP A 113 6.66 -8.84 -5.30
CA ASP A 113 6.86 -7.44 -4.93
C ASP A 113 5.76 -6.54 -5.51
N ARG A 114 5.37 -6.80 -6.76
CA ARG A 114 4.31 -6.05 -7.46
C ARG A 114 2.95 -6.28 -6.82
N VAL A 115 2.62 -7.54 -6.53
CA VAL A 115 1.35 -7.92 -5.90
C VAL A 115 1.28 -7.38 -4.48
N GLU A 116 2.38 -7.47 -3.73
CA GLU A 116 2.47 -7.00 -2.35
C GLU A 116 2.38 -5.47 -2.27
N MET A 117 3.07 -4.73 -3.14
CA MET A 117 2.93 -3.28 -3.24
C MET A 117 1.48 -2.90 -3.51
N LEU A 118 0.85 -3.50 -4.53
CA LEU A 118 -0.53 -3.20 -4.88
C LEU A 118 -1.50 -3.56 -3.74
N ARG A 119 -1.31 -4.71 -3.10
CA ARG A 119 -2.09 -5.15 -1.96
C ARG A 119 -2.04 -4.13 -0.82
N ARG A 120 -0.83 -3.66 -0.45
CA ARG A 120 -0.66 -2.66 0.62
C ARG A 120 -1.42 -1.37 0.32
N ILE A 121 -1.31 -0.86 -0.90
CA ILE A 121 -2.00 0.37 -1.30
C ILE A 121 -3.52 0.19 -1.23
N VAL A 122 -4.04 -0.94 -1.73
CA VAL A 122 -5.47 -1.25 -1.68
C VAL A 122 -5.98 -1.44 -0.25
N ASP A 123 -5.21 -2.12 0.60
CA ASP A 123 -5.52 -2.29 2.02
C ASP A 123 -5.53 -0.94 2.76
N LEU A 124 -4.62 -0.01 2.42
CA LEU A 124 -4.62 1.35 2.96
C LEU A 124 -5.86 2.14 2.50
N VAL A 125 -6.21 2.09 1.22
CA VAL A 125 -7.42 2.77 0.71
C VAL A 125 -8.67 2.22 1.37
N GLU A 126 -8.78 0.89 1.51
CA GLU A 126 -9.90 0.26 2.20
C GLU A 126 -9.97 0.70 3.67
N ALA A 127 -8.84 0.69 4.37
CA ALA A 127 -8.79 1.15 5.76
C ALA A 127 -9.23 2.61 5.87
N CYS A 128 -8.78 3.50 4.98
CA CYS A 128 -9.20 4.91 4.97
C CYS A 128 -10.67 5.10 4.62
N ALA A 129 -11.23 4.27 3.73
CA ALA A 129 -12.64 4.37 3.32
C ALA A 129 -13.62 3.97 4.44
N PHE A 130 -13.17 3.12 5.37
CA PHE A 130 -13.99 2.58 6.46
C PHE A 130 -13.39 2.81 7.85
N ALA A 131 -12.50 3.80 7.98
CA ALA A 131 -11.82 4.11 9.25
C ALA A 131 -12.80 4.59 10.32
N ASP A 132 -13.75 5.44 9.90
CA ASP A 132 -14.75 6.00 10.79
C ASP A 132 -15.91 5.03 10.97
N ASN A 133 -16.33 4.83 12.22
CA ASN A 133 -17.55 4.12 12.50
C ASN A 133 -18.74 5.09 12.34
N PRO A 134 -19.64 4.88 11.37
CA PRO A 134 -20.75 5.81 11.13
C PRO A 134 -21.76 5.87 12.30
N GLN A 135 -21.67 4.95 13.26
CA GLN A 135 -22.50 4.94 14.46
C GLN A 135 -21.89 5.74 15.61
N TRP A 136 -20.61 6.10 15.55
CA TRP A 136 -19.94 6.86 16.59
C TRP A 136 -20.02 8.35 16.29
N SER A 137 -20.21 9.14 17.34
CA SER A 137 -19.99 10.58 17.27
C SER A 137 -18.51 10.89 17.07
N VAL A 138 -18.20 12.11 16.62
CA VAL A 138 -16.81 12.56 16.42
C VAL A 138 -16.00 12.46 17.71
N ASP A 139 -16.60 12.82 18.86
CA ASP A 139 -15.94 12.74 20.15
C ASP A 139 -15.66 11.29 20.57
N GLU A 140 -16.57 10.36 20.28
CA GLU A 140 -16.38 8.93 20.54
C GLU A 140 -15.29 8.33 19.65
N GLN A 141 -15.30 8.65 18.36
CA GLN A 141 -14.25 8.23 17.43
C GLN A 141 -12.88 8.73 17.91
N LEU A 142 -12.76 10.03 18.23
CA LEU A 142 -11.52 10.60 18.76
C LEU A 142 -11.05 9.92 20.05
N ALA A 143 -11.96 9.67 20.98
CA ALA A 143 -11.63 8.98 22.23
C ALA A 143 -11.11 7.56 21.98
N LYS A 144 -11.68 6.84 21.00
CA LYS A 144 -11.25 5.50 20.61
C LYS A 144 -9.89 5.51 19.91
N ASP A 145 -9.66 6.48 19.03
CA ASP A 145 -8.39 6.61 18.32
C ASP A 145 -7.25 6.95 19.28
N VAL A 146 -7.48 7.86 20.23
CA VAL A 146 -6.50 8.17 21.30
C VAL A 146 -6.18 6.92 22.13
N GLN A 147 -7.21 6.18 22.57
CA GLN A 147 -7.01 4.92 23.31
C GLN A 147 -6.21 3.90 22.52
N LEU A 148 -6.44 3.78 21.21
CA LEU A 148 -5.69 2.89 20.34
C LEU A 148 -4.21 3.30 20.25
N VAL A 149 -3.92 4.59 20.08
CA VAL A 149 -2.55 5.12 20.04
C VAL A 149 -1.82 4.83 21.35
N ASP A 150 -2.48 5.05 22.50
CA ASP A 150 -1.91 4.75 23.80
C ASP A 150 -1.59 3.25 23.96
N LEU A 151 -2.50 2.37 23.53
CA LEU A 151 -2.30 0.92 23.55
C LEU A 151 -1.15 0.49 22.62
N ILE A 152 -1.00 1.11 21.45
CA ILE A 152 0.14 0.84 20.55
C ILE A 152 1.44 1.26 21.22
N ALA A 153 1.50 2.45 21.82
CA ALA A 153 2.68 2.94 22.53
C ALA A 153 3.05 2.03 23.70
N GLU A 154 2.07 1.58 24.49
CA GLU A 154 2.28 0.63 25.59
C GLU A 154 2.84 -0.70 25.06
N LYS A 155 2.29 -1.23 23.97
CA LYS A 155 2.77 -2.47 23.35
C LYS A 155 4.17 -2.35 22.79
N GLN A 156 4.51 -1.22 22.16
CA GLN A 156 5.88 -0.95 21.72
C GLN A 156 6.84 -0.91 22.91
N ALA A 157 6.48 -0.20 23.99
CA ALA A 157 7.29 -0.16 25.20
C ALA A 157 7.51 -1.55 25.81
N GLN A 158 6.49 -2.41 25.79
CA GLN A 158 6.60 -3.82 26.22
C GLN A 158 7.58 -4.61 25.32
N ILE A 159 7.45 -4.50 23.99
CA ILE A 159 8.32 -5.21 23.04
C ILE A 159 9.80 -4.81 23.20
N PHE A 160 10.06 -3.54 23.47
CA PHE A 160 11.42 -3.01 23.65
C PHE A 160 11.89 -2.98 25.11
N SER A 161 11.12 -3.55 26.04
CA SER A 161 11.50 -3.64 27.44
C SER A 161 12.63 -4.66 27.65
N GLU A 162 13.48 -4.43 28.66
CA GLU A 162 14.58 -5.33 29.01
C GLU A 162 14.11 -6.74 29.43
N GLU A 163 12.84 -6.87 29.83
CA GLU A 163 12.19 -8.12 30.23
C GLU A 163 11.74 -8.95 29.02
N PHE A 164 11.46 -8.30 27.87
CA PHE A 164 11.08 -8.95 26.61
C PHE A 164 12.30 -9.01 25.67
N LYS A 165 13.32 -9.78 26.06
CA LYS A 165 14.49 -10.06 25.19
C LYS A 165 14.06 -10.92 24.01
N LEU A 166 13.61 -10.28 22.92
CA LEU A 166 13.27 -10.95 21.65
C LEU A 166 14.46 -11.73 21.07
N PHE A 167 15.68 -11.37 21.48
CA PHE A 167 16.91 -12.00 21.04
C PHE A 167 17.76 -12.45 22.24
N PRO A 168 18.42 -13.63 22.17
CA PRO A 168 19.43 -14.03 23.14
C PRO A 168 20.51 -12.95 23.31
N ALA A 169 21.17 -12.91 24.47
CA ALA A 169 22.22 -11.93 24.79
C ALA A 169 23.39 -11.91 23.78
N ASP A 170 23.48 -12.93 22.92
CA ASP A 170 24.55 -13.15 21.95
C ASP A 170 24.24 -12.52 20.57
N VAL A 171 23.06 -11.94 20.38
CA VAL A 171 22.68 -11.28 19.12
C VAL A 171 23.13 -9.82 19.14
N GLN A 172 24.18 -9.53 18.38
CA GLN A 172 24.65 -8.16 18.14
C GLN A 172 23.70 -7.44 17.17
N ILE A 173 22.75 -6.68 17.71
CA ILE A 173 21.94 -5.76 16.91
C ILE A 173 22.83 -4.58 16.54
N GLN A 174 23.29 -4.51 15.29
CA GLN A 174 23.90 -3.30 14.75
C GLN A 174 22.81 -2.24 14.66
N SER A 175 22.78 -1.32 15.62
CA SER A 175 21.91 -0.14 15.58
C SER A 175 22.37 0.75 14.43
N ILE A 176 21.67 0.70 13.29
CA ILE A 176 21.83 1.66 12.20
C ILE A 176 20.84 2.80 12.47
N TYR A 177 21.07 3.57 13.53
CA TYR A 177 20.43 4.87 13.69
C TYR A 177 21.53 5.93 13.69
N PRO A 178 21.57 6.86 12.71
CA PRO A 178 22.39 8.05 12.85
C PRO A 178 21.81 8.90 13.98
N LEU A 179 22.58 9.04 15.06
CA LEU A 179 22.38 10.08 16.05
C LEU A 179 22.54 11.43 15.33
N THR A 180 21.43 12.14 15.15
CA THR A 180 21.46 13.60 14.93
C THR A 180 21.59 14.31 16.26
#